data_AF-A0A7V4SRF1-F1
#
_entry.id   AF-A0A7V4SRF1-F1
#
_cell.length_a   1.000
_cell.length_b   1.000
_cell.length_c   1.000
_cell.angle_alpha   90.00
_cell.angle_beta   90.00
_cell.angle_gamma   90.00
#
_symmetry.space_group_name_H-M   'P 1'
#
loop_
_entity.id
_entity.type
_entity.pdbx_description
1 polymer ?
#
loop_
_entity_poly.entity_id
_entity_poly.type
_entity_poly.pdbx_seq_one_letter_code
_entity_poly.pdbx_strand_id
1 'polypeptide(L)'
;MLTPTELAAMRSTLNDSLPDTAQVQRRTLKSDGAGGFTESWATVAAVACRVASSGQSPQERVSAERLTATSTWTLTIPALTDVQPADRIVVGAQTFD
;
A
#
# COMPACT_ATOMS: atom_id res chain seq x y z
N MET A 1 17.32 18.47 -17.61
CA MET A 1 17.75 17.26 -16.88
C MET A 1 17.85 17.64 -15.43
N LEU A 2 17.25 16.88 -14.52
CA LEU A 2 17.33 17.15 -13.07
C LEU A 2 18.63 16.56 -12.52
N THR A 3 19.34 17.30 -11.67
CA THR A 3 20.57 16.82 -11.01
C THR A 3 20.24 15.88 -9.84
N PRO A 4 21.19 15.04 -9.39
CA PRO A 4 20.99 14.19 -8.21
C PRO A 4 20.62 14.98 -6.94
N THR A 5 21.20 16.16 -6.76
CA THR A 5 20.92 17.04 -5.61
C THR A 5 19.49 17.58 -5.64
N GLU A 6 19.03 18.03 -6.80
CA GLU A 6 17.65 18.48 -6.97
C GLU A 6 16.65 17.34 -6.73
N LEU A 7 16.95 16.12 -7.22
CA LEU A 7 16.11 14.95 -6.96
C LEU A 7 16.05 14.60 -5.47
N ALA A 8 17.20 14.66 -4.78
CA ALA A 8 17.27 14.40 -3.35
C ALA A 8 16.46 15.44 -2.55
N ALA A 9 16.56 16.73 -2.93
CA ALA A 9 15.77 17.79 -2.31
C ALA A 9 14.26 17.56 -2.50
N MET A 10 13.82 17.20 -3.72
CA MET A 10 12.41 16.89 -3.97
C MET A 10 11.90 15.70 -3.14
N ARG A 11 12.72 14.65 -2.99
CA ARG A 11 12.38 13.49 -2.15
C ARG A 11 12.30 13.85 -0.66
N SER A 12 13.21 14.72 -0.18
CA SER A 12 13.16 15.23 1.19
C SER A 12 11.87 15.99 1.45
N THR A 13 11.52 16.94 0.58
CA THR A 13 10.29 17.71 0.68
C THR A 13 9.05 16.82 0.66
N LEU A 14 9.05 15.75 -0.16
CA LEU A 14 7.97 14.78 -0.16
C LEU A 14 7.84 14.08 1.20
N ASN A 15 8.95 13.59 1.75
CA ASN A 15 8.97 12.87 3.03
C ASN A 15 8.45 13.76 4.17
N ASP A 16 8.77 15.05 4.17
CA ASP A 16 8.26 16.01 5.17
C ASP A 16 6.73 16.20 5.09
N SER A 17 6.10 15.80 3.98
CA SER A 17 4.65 15.89 3.74
C SER A 17 3.85 14.60 4.04
N LEU A 18 4.49 13.61 4.66
CA LEU A 18 3.91 12.30 4.97
C LEU A 18 3.60 12.20 6.47
N PRO A 19 2.35 12.42 6.91
CA PRO A 19 2.01 12.49 8.33
C PRO A 19 1.85 11.11 9.00
N ASP A 20 1.60 10.06 8.22
CA ASP A 20 1.25 8.73 8.73
C ASP A 20 2.40 7.74 8.59
N THR A 21 2.25 6.54 9.15
CA THR A 21 3.17 5.41 8.95
C THR A 21 2.43 4.20 8.40
N ALA A 22 2.91 3.66 7.28
CA ALA A 22 2.44 2.45 6.64
C ALA A 22 3.33 1.26 7.02
N GLN A 23 2.68 0.15 7.35
CA GLN A 23 3.31 -1.16 7.49
C GLN A 23 3.07 -1.95 6.20
N VAL A 24 4.15 -2.28 5.49
CA VAL A 24 4.11 -3.16 4.32
C VAL A 24 4.19 -4.59 4.83
N GLN A 25 3.15 -5.37 4.61
CA GLN A 25 3.06 -6.76 5.01
C GLN A 25 3.10 -7.67 3.79
N ARG A 26 4.03 -8.62 3.80
CA ARG A 26 4.18 -9.60 2.73
C ARG A 26 3.60 -10.93 3.14
N ARG A 27 2.80 -11.51 2.25
CA ARG A 27 2.24 -12.84 2.44
C ARG A 27 3.32 -13.89 2.25
N THR A 28 3.37 -14.85 3.16
CA THR A 28 4.11 -16.09 3.00
C THR A 28 3.15 -17.28 3.09
N LEU A 29 3.36 -18.27 2.22
CA LEU A 29 2.56 -19.49 2.17
C LEU A 29 3.42 -20.64 2.70
N LYS A 30 2.97 -21.28 3.78
CA LYS A 30 3.60 -22.49 4.31
C LYS A 30 2.70 -23.68 3.99
N SER A 31 3.22 -24.66 3.25
CA SER A 31 2.47 -25.89 2.98
C SER A 31 2.13 -26.60 4.29
N ASP A 32 0.92 -27.13 4.38
CA ASP A 32 0.46 -27.93 5.51
C ASP A 32 0.79 -29.44 5.38
N GLY A 33 1.43 -29.85 4.27
CA GLY A 33 1.75 -31.25 4.00
C GLY A 33 0.57 -32.12 3.55
N ALA A 34 -0.64 -31.56 3.44
CA ALA A 34 -1.86 -32.25 3.00
C ALA A 34 -2.43 -31.68 1.69
N GLY A 35 -1.66 -30.82 1.01
CA GLY A 35 -2.05 -30.16 -0.25
C GLY A 35 -2.66 -28.77 -0.06
N GLY A 36 -2.74 -28.26 1.17
CA GLY A 36 -3.13 -26.90 1.48
C GLY A 36 -1.93 -26.02 1.88
N PHE A 37 -2.25 -24.75 2.18
CA PHE A 37 -1.29 -23.75 2.62
C PHE A 37 -1.86 -22.96 3.79
N THR A 38 -1.02 -22.71 4.79
CA THR A 38 -1.27 -21.71 5.83
C THR A 38 -0.66 -20.39 5.38
N GLU A 39 -1.49 -19.36 5.27
CA GLU A 39 -1.02 -18.00 4.98
C GLU A 39 -0.56 -17.31 6.27
N SER A 40 0.54 -16.57 6.19
CA SER A 40 0.94 -15.63 7.24
C SER A 40 1.41 -14.32 6.63
N TRP A 41 1.16 -13.22 7.33
CA TRP A 41 1.50 -11.87 6.89
C TRP A 41 2.59 -11.32 7.80
N ALA A 42 3.77 -11.07 7.24
CA ALA A 42 4.90 -10.53 7.98
C ALA A 42 5.17 -9.09 7.55
N THR A 43 5.37 -8.19 8.50
CA THR A 43 5.82 -6.82 8.21
C THR A 43 7.23 -6.87 7.64
N VAL A 44 7.40 -6.43 6.39
CA VAL A 44 8.70 -6.35 5.72
C VAL A 44 9.28 -4.93 5.75
N ALA A 45 8.45 -3.90 5.90
CA ALA A 45 8.89 -2.52 6.04
C ALA A 45 7.87 -1.67 6.83
N ALA A 46 8.37 -0.65 7.52
CA ALA A 46 7.58 0.43 8.10
C ALA A 46 8.08 1.76 7.52
N VAL A 47 7.22 2.50 6.82
CA VAL A 47 7.60 3.73 6.11
C VAL A 47 6.60 4.85 6.36
N ALA A 48 7.07 6.11 6.30
CA ALA A 48 6.16 7.25 6.32
C ALA A 48 5.21 7.19 5.11
N CYS A 49 3.97 7.64 5.26
CA CYS A 49 2.99 7.63 4.18
C CYS A 49 1.93 8.73 4.30
N ARG A 50 1.14 8.88 3.25
CA ARG A 50 -0.11 9.65 3.26
C ARG A 50 -1.17 8.90 2.47
N VAL A 51 -2.34 8.70 3.09
CA VAL A 51 -3.51 8.11 2.43
C VAL A 51 -4.44 9.22 1.96
N ALA A 52 -4.86 9.17 0.70
CA ALA A 52 -5.86 10.08 0.15
C ALA A 52 -6.96 9.30 -0.57
N SER A 53 -8.22 9.73 -0.47
CA SER A 53 -9.29 9.22 -1.33
C SER A 53 -8.99 9.65 -2.77
N SER A 54 -9.14 8.77 -3.75
CA SER A 54 -8.67 9.06 -5.12
C SER A 54 -9.54 10.06 -5.92
N GLY A 55 -10.40 10.86 -5.27
CA GLY A 55 -11.21 11.92 -5.88
C GLY A 55 -12.26 11.46 -6.90
N GLN A 56 -12.26 10.18 -7.28
CA GLN A 56 -13.26 9.55 -8.12
C GLN A 56 -14.47 9.22 -7.23
N SER A 57 -15.64 9.74 -7.58
CA SER A 57 -16.91 9.27 -7.01
C SER A 57 -16.94 7.74 -7.05
N PRO A 58 -17.45 7.04 -6.01
CA PRO A 58 -17.50 5.58 -5.98
C PRO A 58 -18.09 5.07 -7.29
N GLN A 59 -17.26 4.42 -8.12
CA GLN A 59 -17.77 3.77 -9.31
C GLN A 59 -18.38 2.45 -8.85
N GLU A 60 -19.71 2.34 -8.96
CA GLU A 60 -20.40 1.09 -8.73
C GLU A 60 -19.90 0.05 -9.73
N ARG A 61 -18.99 -0.83 -9.29
CA ARG A 61 -18.58 -2.00 -10.06
C ARG A 61 -19.51 -3.15 -9.71
N VAL A 62 -20.37 -3.51 -10.66
CA VAL A 62 -21.17 -4.74 -10.57
C VAL A 62 -20.21 -5.92 -10.71
N SER A 63 -19.91 -6.58 -9.60
CA SER A 63 -19.21 -7.87 -9.58
C SER A 63 -20.16 -8.91 -9.01
N ALA A 64 -20.69 -9.78 -9.88
CA ALA A 64 -21.51 -10.95 -9.52
C ALA A 64 -22.65 -10.66 -8.51
N GLU A 65 -23.58 -9.76 -8.86
CA GLU A 65 -24.78 -9.41 -8.06
C GLU A 65 -24.52 -8.81 -6.66
N ARG A 66 -23.25 -8.59 -6.28
CA ARG A 66 -22.88 -7.87 -5.06
C ARG A 66 -22.38 -6.47 -5.40
N LEU A 67 -23.22 -5.46 -5.21
CA LEU A 67 -22.81 -4.05 -5.18
C LEU A 67 -21.76 -3.87 -4.07
N THR A 68 -20.48 -3.90 -4.45
CA THR A 68 -19.39 -3.53 -3.56
C THR A 68 -18.93 -2.15 -4.03
N ALA A 69 -19.20 -1.12 -3.24
CA ALA A 69 -18.64 0.20 -3.49
C ALA A 69 -17.12 0.11 -3.27
N THR A 70 -16.36 -0.17 -4.32
CA THR A 70 -14.90 -0.14 -4.26
C THR A 70 -14.47 1.32 -4.27
N SER A 71 -14.24 1.89 -3.08
CA SER A 71 -13.57 3.19 -2.99
C SER A 71 -12.09 3.01 -3.34
N THR A 72 -11.64 3.73 -4.36
CA THR A 72 -10.23 3.74 -4.73
C THR A 72 -9.48 4.71 -3.83
N TRP A 73 -8.32 4.28 -3.34
CA TRP A 73 -7.44 5.06 -2.48
C TRP A 73 -6.11 5.26 -3.18
N THR A 74 -5.50 6.42 -2.96
CA THR A 74 -4.15 6.73 -3.42
C THR A 74 -3.23 6.81 -2.21
N LEU A 75 -2.25 5.90 -2.16
CA LEU A 75 -1.21 5.87 -1.14
C LEU A 75 0.06 6.54 -1.69
N THR A 76 0.58 7.52 -0.95
CA THR A 76 1.89 8.13 -1.24
C THR A 76 2.92 7.64 -0.21
N ILE A 77 4.08 7.18 -0.68
CA ILE A 77 5.19 6.65 0.12
C ILE A 77 6.55 7.17 -0.41
N PRO A 78 7.65 7.08 0.35
CA PRO A 78 8.98 7.46 -0.11
C PRO A 78 9.37 6.71 -1.39
N ALA A 79 10.05 7.42 -2.28
CA ALA A 79 10.57 6.82 -3.50
C ALA A 79 11.51 5.64 -3.18
N LEU A 80 11.50 4.62 -4.05
CA LEU A 80 12.31 3.40 -3.92
C LEU A 80 11.89 2.48 -2.75
N THR A 81 10.76 2.73 -2.10
CA THR A 81 10.15 1.76 -1.18
C THR A 81 9.77 0.50 -1.96
N ASP A 82 10.21 -0.66 -1.49
CA ASP A 82 9.79 -1.96 -2.04
C ASP A 82 8.35 -2.26 -1.64
N VAL A 83 7.43 -2.23 -2.61
CA VAL A 83 6.03 -2.61 -2.46
C VAL A 83 5.63 -3.44 -3.66
N GLN A 84 5.00 -4.58 -3.42
CA GLN A 84 4.53 -5.51 -4.44
C GLN A 84 3.00 -5.48 -4.53
N PRO A 85 2.39 -5.81 -5.69
CA PRO A 85 0.94 -5.85 -5.83
C PRO A 85 0.22 -6.86 -4.92
N ALA A 86 0.94 -7.82 -4.34
CA ALA A 86 0.40 -8.80 -3.39
C ALA A 86 0.72 -8.45 -1.92
N ASP A 87 1.39 -7.32 -1.68
CA ASP A 87 1.64 -6.83 -0.33
C ASP A 87 0.39 -6.15 0.21
N ARG A 88 0.12 -6.39 1.49
CA ARG A 88 -0.91 -5.72 2.27
C ARG A 88 -0.31 -4.47 2.89
N ILE A 89 -0.99 -3.34 2.78
CA ILE A 89 -0.59 -2.10 3.45
C ILE A 89 -1.51 -1.82 4.62
N VAL A 90 -0.94 -1.67 5.82
CA VAL A 90 -1.68 -1.31 7.03
C VAL A 90 -1.29 0.08 7.49
N VAL A 91 -2.28 0.97 7.62
CA VAL A 91 -2.11 2.35 8.12
C VAL A 91 -3.12 2.56 9.25
N GLY A 92 -2.62 2.58 10.50
CA GLY A 92 -3.50 2.62 11.67
C GLY A 92 -4.48 1.44 11.70
N ALA A 93 -5.78 1.72 11.61
CA ALA A 93 -6.84 0.71 11.57
C ALA A 93 -7.27 0.32 10.14
N GLN A 94 -6.75 0.98 9.11
CA GLN A 94 -7.11 0.71 7.71
C GLN A 94 -6.13 -0.30 7.10
N THR A 95 -6.68 -1.23 6.32
CA THR A 95 -5.92 -2.25 5.58
C THR A 95 -6.28 -2.17 4.11
N PHE A 96 -5.26 -2.19 3.24
CA PHE A 96 -5.38 -2.14 1.79
C PHE A 96 -4.67 -3.37 1.19
N ASP A 97 -5.39 -4.11 0.33
CA ASP A 97 -4.95 -5.33 -0.35
C ASP A 97 -5.07 -5.19 -1.87
#